data_AF-U3AXH0-F1
#
_entry.id   AF-U3AXH0-F1
#
_cell.length_a   1.000
_cell.length_b   1.000
_cell.length_c   1.000
_cell.angle_alpha   90.00
_cell.angle_beta   90.00
_cell.angle_gamma   90.00
#
_symmetry.space_group_name_H-M   'P 1'
#
loop_
_entity.id
_entity.type
_entity.pdbx_description
1 polymer ?
#
loop_
_entity_poly.entity_id
_entity_poly.type
_entity_poly.pdbx_seq_one_letter_code
_entity_poly.pdbx_strand_id
1 'polypeptide(L)'
;MSYPKLNIDCSKIHHNAKFLIETLALKNVSVTPVTKSCLGHPIIVHILVDAGASMLGDSRVENIQRMTHCGVAVSQAILALGRQDVCVAGLIAPYDMNILSSSSDHLILETSQKPLTVGTKVQFTLDYSAFLSAMSSNSMYKVFHNYNSRNSSRGSVFLESTS
;
A
#
# COMPACT_ATOMS: atom_id res chain seq x y z
N MET A 1 -19.58 15.67 -32.99
CA MET A 1 -19.07 15.66 -31.60
C MET A 1 -20.13 15.06 -30.71
N SER A 2 -19.80 14.02 -29.93
CA SER A 2 -20.75 13.37 -29.02
C SER A 2 -20.74 14.04 -27.66
N TYR A 3 -21.93 14.30 -27.12
CA TYR A 3 -22.15 14.74 -25.74
C TYR A 3 -22.80 13.61 -24.95
N PRO A 4 -22.59 13.54 -23.62
CA PRO A 4 -21.82 14.44 -22.77
C PRO A 4 -20.29 14.28 -22.91
N LYS A 5 -19.54 15.34 -22.57
CA LYS A 5 -18.06 15.34 -22.57
C LYS A 5 -17.50 15.89 -21.27
N LEU A 6 -16.40 15.32 -20.80
CA LEU A 6 -15.62 15.79 -19.66
C LEU A 6 -14.30 16.41 -20.17
N ASN A 7 -14.07 17.69 -19.87
CA ASN A 7 -12.81 18.36 -20.20
C ASN A 7 -11.91 18.40 -18.96
N ILE A 8 -10.68 17.92 -19.09
CA ILE A 8 -9.70 17.85 -17.99
C ILE A 8 -8.52 18.75 -18.35
N ASP A 9 -8.21 19.70 -17.48
CA ASP A 9 -7.06 20.60 -17.62
C ASP A 9 -5.83 19.99 -16.94
N CYS A 10 -4.95 19.41 -17.77
CA CYS A 10 -3.73 18.73 -17.31
C CYS A 10 -2.74 19.69 -16.62
N SER A 11 -2.68 20.94 -17.05
CA SER A 11 -1.76 21.95 -16.51
C SER A 11 -2.10 22.28 -15.05
N LYS A 12 -3.40 22.33 -14.72
CA LYS A 12 -3.86 22.54 -13.34
C LYS A 12 -3.55 21.36 -12.43
N ILE A 13 -3.70 20.13 -12.93
CA ILE A 13 -3.33 18.93 -12.16
C ILE A 13 -1.84 18.96 -11.84
N HIS A 14 -1.00 19.22 -12.84
CA HIS A 14 0.45 19.33 -12.66
C HIS A 14 0.81 20.41 -11.63
N HIS A 15 0.28 21.62 -11.82
CA HIS A 15 0.56 22.75 -10.92
C HIS A 15 0.18 22.44 -9.47
N ASN A 16 -1.01 21.91 -9.24
CA ASN A 16 -1.50 21.57 -7.90
C ASN A 16 -0.67 20.46 -7.25
N ALA A 17 -0.36 19.41 -8.01
CA ALA A 17 0.45 18.30 -7.52
C ALA A 17 1.86 18.78 -7.14
N LYS A 18 2.52 19.52 -8.02
CA LYS A 18 3.86 20.07 -7.80
C LYS A 18 3.90 20.97 -6.57
N PHE A 19 2.94 21.90 -6.46
CA PHE A 19 2.83 22.79 -5.31
C PHE A 19 2.73 22.03 -3.99
N LEU A 20 1.87 21.00 -3.92
CA LEU A 20 1.70 20.20 -2.71
C LEU A 20 2.96 19.40 -2.37
N ILE A 21 3.55 18.75 -3.37
CA ILE A 21 4.76 17.93 -3.21
C ILE A 21 5.92 18.80 -2.70
N GLU A 22 6.20 19.92 -3.35
CA GLU A 22 7.29 20.82 -2.96
C GLU A 22 7.05 21.45 -1.58
N THR A 23 5.83 21.91 -1.30
CA THR A 23 5.51 22.57 -0.03
C THR A 23 5.59 21.61 1.16
N LEU A 24 5.15 20.36 0.98
CA LEU A 24 5.16 19.35 2.05
C LEU A 24 6.56 18.73 2.22
N ALA A 25 7.35 18.65 1.15
CA ALA A 25 8.75 18.25 1.23
C ALA A 25 9.57 19.17 2.14
N LEU A 26 9.33 20.49 2.13
CA LEU A 26 9.96 21.44 3.06
C LEU A 26 9.67 21.14 4.54
N LYS A 27 8.63 20.35 4.84
CA LYS A 27 8.24 19.92 6.18
C LYS A 27 8.61 18.47 6.47
N ASN A 28 9.44 17.84 5.63
CA ASN A 28 9.78 16.42 5.70
C ASN A 28 8.55 15.49 5.60
N VAL A 29 7.50 15.90 4.88
CA VAL A 29 6.32 15.09 4.63
C VAL A 29 6.33 14.59 3.19
N SER A 30 6.32 13.27 3.00
CA SER A 30 6.18 12.66 1.69
C SER A 30 4.73 12.68 1.23
N VAL A 31 4.51 12.83 -0.08
CA VAL A 31 3.19 12.90 -0.69
C VAL A 31 3.03 11.71 -1.65
N THR A 32 1.96 10.94 -1.48
CA THR A 32 1.57 9.85 -2.38
C THR A 32 0.21 10.16 -2.98
N PRO A 33 0.13 10.63 -4.23
CA PRO A 33 -1.13 10.85 -4.91
C PRO A 33 -1.91 9.55 -5.13
N VAL A 34 -3.23 9.58 -4.91
CA VAL A 34 -4.13 8.47 -5.20
C VAL A 34 -4.90 8.70 -6.50
N THR A 35 -4.86 7.73 -7.41
CA THR A 35 -5.38 7.85 -8.79
C THR A 35 -6.80 7.28 -8.98
N LYS A 36 -7.50 7.02 -7.86
CA LYS A 36 -8.87 6.46 -7.81
C LYS A 36 -9.86 7.19 -8.72
N SER A 37 -9.91 8.52 -8.64
CA SER A 37 -10.88 9.34 -9.39
C SER A 37 -10.60 9.39 -10.88
N CYS A 38 -9.34 9.16 -11.28
CA CYS A 38 -8.93 9.11 -12.67
C CYS A 38 -8.77 7.68 -13.19
N LEU A 39 -9.15 6.66 -12.42
CA LEU A 39 -9.06 5.25 -12.80
C LEU A 39 -7.64 4.84 -13.24
N GLY A 40 -6.60 5.40 -12.60
CA GLY A 40 -5.21 5.17 -13.01
C GLY A 40 -4.92 5.58 -14.46
N HIS A 41 -5.56 6.63 -14.98
CA HIS A 41 -5.39 7.05 -16.38
C HIS A 41 -3.92 7.44 -16.67
N PRO A 42 -3.26 6.84 -17.68
CA PRO A 42 -1.83 7.02 -17.96
C PRO A 42 -1.37 8.48 -18.05
N ILE A 43 -2.14 9.33 -18.74
CA ILE A 43 -1.80 10.75 -18.86
C ILE A 43 -1.72 11.44 -17.48
N ILE A 44 -2.67 11.15 -16.58
CA ILE A 44 -2.68 11.76 -15.24
C ILE A 44 -1.54 11.20 -14.38
N VAL A 45 -1.24 9.91 -14.53
CA VAL A 45 -0.12 9.25 -13.88
C VAL A 45 1.20 9.91 -14.26
N HIS A 46 1.45 10.13 -15.55
CA HIS A 46 2.63 10.85 -16.02
C HIS A 46 2.69 12.27 -15.47
N ILE A 47 1.58 13.00 -15.49
CA ILE A 47 1.53 14.36 -14.93
C ILE A 47 1.92 14.38 -13.44
N LEU A 48 1.47 13.39 -12.67
CA LEU A 48 1.79 13.30 -11.24
C LEU A 48 3.26 12.95 -11.00
N VAL A 49 3.82 12.04 -11.82
CA VAL A 49 5.25 11.69 -11.78
C VAL A 49 6.11 12.88 -12.18
N ASP A 50 5.77 13.57 -13.27
CA ASP A 50 6.45 14.79 -13.75
C ASP A 50 6.39 15.92 -12.72
N ALA A 51 5.31 15.99 -11.94
CA ALA A 51 5.17 16.92 -10.83
C ALA A 51 6.04 16.57 -9.59
N GLY A 52 6.72 15.42 -9.60
CA GLY A 52 7.66 14.99 -8.56
C GLY A 52 7.14 13.88 -7.65
N ALA A 53 6.02 13.22 -7.99
CA ALA A 53 5.53 12.11 -7.18
C ALA A 53 6.47 10.89 -7.33
N SER A 54 7.10 10.48 -6.24
CA SER A 54 7.93 9.27 -6.18
C SER A 54 7.11 8.00 -6.09
N MET A 55 5.84 8.10 -5.66
CA MET A 55 4.92 6.98 -5.49
C MET A 55 3.49 7.39 -5.84
N LEU A 56 2.69 6.41 -6.24
CA LEU A 56 1.26 6.56 -6.50
C LEU A 56 0.48 5.48 -5.74
N GLY A 57 -0.81 5.71 -5.50
CA GLY A 57 -1.73 4.69 -5.01
C GLY A 57 -2.97 4.59 -5.90
N ASP A 58 -3.65 3.44 -5.90
CA ASP A 58 -5.00 3.30 -6.47
C ASP A 58 -5.84 2.36 -5.59
N SER A 59 -7.16 2.45 -5.73
CA SER A 59 -8.11 1.56 -5.06
C SER A 59 -8.39 0.25 -5.80
N ARG A 60 -7.90 0.08 -7.03
CA ARG A 60 -8.17 -1.08 -7.88
C ARG A 60 -6.89 -1.64 -8.45
N VAL A 61 -6.73 -2.97 -8.38
CA VAL A 61 -5.55 -3.69 -8.87
C VAL A 61 -5.38 -3.51 -10.39
N GLU A 62 -6.48 -3.45 -11.15
CA GLU A 62 -6.42 -3.28 -12.62
C GLU A 62 -5.85 -1.91 -13.00
N ASN A 63 -6.06 -0.89 -12.17
CA ASN A 63 -5.49 0.44 -12.38
C ASN A 63 -3.98 0.43 -12.07
N ILE A 64 -3.56 -0.26 -11.00
CA ILE A 64 -2.14 -0.44 -10.68
C ILE A 64 -1.42 -1.15 -11.84
N GLN A 65 -2.00 -2.25 -12.33
CA GLN A 65 -1.49 -2.95 -13.51
C GLN A 65 -1.37 -2.00 -14.70
N ARG A 66 -2.39 -1.19 -14.99
CA ARG A 66 -2.33 -0.20 -16.08
C ARG A 66 -1.18 0.81 -15.90
N MET A 67 -0.92 1.28 -14.68
CA MET A 67 0.17 2.23 -14.40
C MET A 67 1.55 1.62 -14.59
N THR A 68 1.75 0.36 -14.20
CA THR A 68 3.05 -0.34 -14.39
C THR A 68 3.45 -0.47 -15.86
N HIS A 69 2.49 -0.55 -16.78
CA HIS A 69 2.74 -0.60 -18.23
C HIS A 69 3.17 0.74 -18.83
N CYS A 70 3.08 1.83 -18.07
CA CYS A 70 3.45 3.18 -18.52
C CYS A 70 4.88 3.58 -18.10
N GLY A 71 5.73 2.63 -17.75
CA GLY A 71 7.14 2.88 -17.41
C GLY A 71 7.36 3.47 -16.02
N VAL A 72 6.32 3.51 -15.17
CA VAL A 72 6.48 3.83 -13.75
C VAL A 72 6.82 2.52 -13.03
N ALA A 73 8.07 2.38 -12.60
CA ALA A 73 8.54 1.22 -11.85
C ALA A 73 7.98 1.28 -10.41
N VAL A 74 6.74 0.84 -10.26
CA VAL A 74 6.06 0.77 -8.96
C VAL A 74 5.82 -0.69 -8.63
N SER A 75 6.73 -1.29 -7.86
CA SER A 75 6.57 -2.66 -7.38
C SER A 75 5.74 -2.66 -6.11
N GLN A 76 4.47 -2.30 -6.21
CA GLN A 76 3.54 -2.20 -5.09
C GLN A 76 2.59 -3.39 -5.00
N ALA A 77 2.17 -3.71 -3.77
CA ALA A 77 1.15 -4.70 -3.49
C ALA A 77 0.10 -4.13 -2.54
N ILE A 78 -1.15 -4.53 -2.74
CA ILE A 78 -2.25 -4.26 -1.81
C ILE A 78 -2.49 -5.56 -1.04
N LEU A 79 -2.53 -5.50 0.28
CA LEU A 79 -2.98 -6.62 1.10
C LEU A 79 -4.35 -6.35 1.67
N ALA A 80 -5.16 -7.40 1.76
CA ALA A 80 -6.41 -7.43 2.52
C ALA A 80 -6.10 -7.48 4.03
N LEU A 81 -5.54 -6.38 4.53
CA LEU A 81 -5.16 -6.16 5.92
C LEU A 81 -5.17 -4.65 6.16
N GLY A 82 -5.94 -4.12 7.10
CA GLY A 82 -6.00 -2.68 7.36
C GLY A 82 -6.08 -2.32 8.84
N ARG A 83 -6.35 -1.04 9.12
CA ARG A 83 -6.46 -0.51 10.49
C ARG A 83 -7.61 -1.10 11.31
N GLN A 84 -8.61 -1.71 10.67
CA GLN A 84 -9.68 -2.45 11.34
C GLN A 84 -9.22 -3.84 11.80
N ASP A 85 -8.19 -4.40 11.17
CA ASP A 85 -7.69 -5.73 11.47
C ASP A 85 -6.58 -5.68 12.54
N VAL A 86 -5.67 -4.71 12.43
CA VAL A 86 -4.48 -4.62 13.28
C VAL A 86 -3.98 -3.18 13.43
N CYS A 87 -3.28 -2.90 14.52
CA CYS A 87 -2.49 -1.68 14.70
C CYS A 87 -1.30 -1.69 13.73
N VAL A 88 -1.47 -1.04 12.57
CA VAL A 88 -0.48 -1.01 11.49
C VAL A 88 0.88 -0.45 11.94
N ALA A 89 0.89 0.49 12.89
CA ALA A 89 2.13 1.10 13.39
C ALA A 89 3.07 0.09 14.09
N GLY A 90 2.53 -1.04 14.56
CA GLY A 90 3.30 -2.11 15.19
C GLY A 90 3.64 -3.27 14.25
N LEU A 91 3.35 -3.16 12.96
CA LEU A 91 3.73 -4.14 11.95
C LEU A 91 5.17 -3.92 11.50
N ILE A 92 5.95 -4.99 11.46
CA ILE A 92 7.30 -5.01 10.93
C ILE A 92 7.29 -5.85 9.66
N ALA A 93 7.47 -5.19 8.51
CA ALA A 93 7.54 -5.82 7.21
C ALA A 93 8.84 -6.64 7.03
N PRO A 94 8.83 -7.67 6.15
CA PRO A 94 10.04 -8.40 5.80
C PRO A 94 11.08 -7.53 5.08
N TYR A 95 12.33 -8.00 5.03
CA TYR A 95 13.54 -7.21 4.70
C TYR A 95 13.54 -6.54 3.32
N ASP A 96 12.68 -6.98 2.40
CA ASP A 96 12.57 -6.51 1.01
C ASP A 96 11.27 -5.72 0.75
N MET A 97 10.53 -5.37 1.81
CA MET A 97 9.24 -4.69 1.71
C MET A 97 9.12 -3.52 2.68
N ASN A 98 8.46 -2.45 2.22
CA ASN A 98 8.15 -1.29 3.04
C ASN A 98 6.64 -1.07 3.11
N ILE A 99 6.12 -0.81 4.32
CA ILE A 99 4.73 -0.37 4.50
C ILE A 99 4.65 1.10 4.10
N LEU A 100 3.88 1.38 3.06
CA LEU A 100 3.74 2.73 2.52
C LEU A 100 2.56 3.48 3.14
N SER A 101 1.43 2.80 3.27
CA SER A 101 0.21 3.39 3.82
C SER A 101 -0.80 2.31 4.24
N SER A 102 -1.82 2.73 4.99
CA SER A 102 -2.95 1.87 5.36
C SER A 102 -4.29 2.61 5.31
N SER A 103 -5.33 1.91 4.85
CA SER A 103 -6.73 2.32 4.95
C SER A 103 -7.41 1.65 6.16
N SER A 104 -8.73 1.65 6.21
CA SER A 104 -9.51 0.83 7.14
C SER A 104 -9.25 -0.67 6.97
N ASP A 105 -9.09 -1.12 5.73
CA ASP A 105 -9.23 -2.50 5.31
C ASP A 105 -8.03 -3.01 4.50
N HIS A 106 -7.15 -2.13 4.05
CA HIS A 106 -6.07 -2.47 3.13
C HIS A 106 -4.74 -1.84 3.56
N LEU A 107 -3.65 -2.52 3.19
CA LEU A 107 -2.27 -2.11 3.43
C LEU A 107 -1.58 -2.02 2.06
N ILE A 108 -0.83 -0.96 1.83
CA ILE A 108 -0.01 -0.81 0.63
C ILE A 108 1.44 -1.11 1.00
N LEU A 109 2.04 -2.08 0.33
CA LEU A 109 3.47 -2.37 0.40
C LEU A 109 4.18 -1.92 -0.87
N GLU A 110 5.43 -1.50 -0.72
CA GLU A 110 6.43 -1.45 -1.78
C GLU A 110 7.36 -2.65 -1.64
N THR A 111 7.81 -3.20 -2.77
CA THR A 111 8.73 -4.33 -2.85
C THR A 111 9.97 -3.90 -3.63
N SER A 112 11.17 -4.10 -3.07
CA SER A 112 12.38 -3.51 -3.65
C SER A 112 12.97 -4.30 -4.83
N GLN A 113 12.59 -5.56 -5.03
CA GLN A 113 13.29 -6.47 -5.95
C GLN A 113 12.36 -7.34 -6.82
N LYS A 114 11.18 -7.73 -6.32
CA LYS A 114 10.28 -8.66 -7.03
C LYS A 114 8.81 -8.29 -6.81
N PRO A 115 8.01 -8.15 -7.89
CA PRO A 115 6.59 -7.93 -7.74
C PRO A 115 5.93 -9.15 -7.07
N LEU A 116 5.04 -8.89 -6.12
CA LEU A 116 4.22 -9.94 -5.51
C LEU A 116 3.14 -10.40 -6.50
N THR A 117 2.98 -11.71 -6.64
CA THR A 117 1.87 -12.30 -7.39
C THR A 117 0.64 -12.40 -6.51
N VAL A 118 -0.55 -12.20 -7.07
CA VAL A 118 -1.82 -12.35 -6.31
C VAL A 118 -1.88 -13.74 -5.66
N GLY A 119 -2.25 -13.77 -4.38
CA GLY A 119 -2.26 -14.98 -3.55
C GLY A 119 -0.94 -15.28 -2.84
N THR A 120 0.11 -14.48 -3.06
CA THR A 120 1.36 -14.61 -2.30
C THR A 120 1.11 -14.22 -0.85
N LYS A 121 1.55 -15.06 0.09
CA LYS A 121 1.52 -14.75 1.51
C LYS A 121 2.69 -13.84 1.88
N VAL A 122 2.40 -12.79 2.62
CA VAL A 122 3.38 -11.91 3.26
C VAL A 122 3.29 -12.10 4.76
N GLN A 123 4.44 -12.30 5.40
CA GLN A 123 4.56 -12.54 6.83
C GLN A 123 5.16 -11.31 7.52
N PHE A 124 4.40 -10.74 8.44
CA PHE A 124 4.81 -9.60 9.27
C PHE A 124 5.21 -10.07 10.66
N THR A 125 6.28 -9.49 11.19
CA THR A 125 6.54 -9.58 12.63
C THR A 125 5.70 -8.53 13.35
N LEU A 126 5.27 -8.83 14.56
CA LEU A 126 4.41 -7.96 15.36
C LEU A 126 5.16 -7.43 16.58
N ASP A 127 4.99 -6.14 16.87
CA ASP A 127 5.25 -5.63 18.21
C ASP A 127 4.07 -5.91 19.17
N TYR A 128 4.18 -5.43 20.41
CA TYR A 128 3.12 -5.60 21.41
C TYR A 128 1.78 -4.98 21.00
N SER A 129 1.79 -3.79 20.39
CA SER A 129 0.57 -3.07 19.99
C SER A 129 -0.17 -3.79 18.85
N ALA A 130 0.58 -4.26 17.86
CA ALA A 130 0.04 -5.03 16.75
C ALA A 130 -0.44 -6.40 17.23
N PHE A 131 0.32 -7.08 18.10
CA PHE A 131 -0.12 -8.35 18.69
C PHE A 131 -1.43 -8.21 19.48
N LEU A 132 -1.51 -7.23 20.39
CA LEU A 132 -2.69 -7.02 21.22
C LEU A 132 -3.93 -6.73 20.35
N SER A 133 -3.80 -5.82 19.39
CA SER A 133 -4.90 -5.47 18.47
C SER A 133 -5.33 -6.66 17.60
N ALA A 134 -4.39 -7.45 17.08
CA ALA A 134 -4.69 -8.64 16.27
C ALA A 134 -5.41 -9.72 17.10
N MET A 135 -5.01 -9.91 18.36
CA MET A 135 -5.68 -10.83 19.28
C MET A 135 -7.11 -10.40 19.61
N SER A 136 -7.35 -9.09 19.70
CA SER A 136 -8.69 -8.52 19.95
C SER A 136 -9.58 -8.40 18.70
N SER A 137 -9.03 -8.55 17.50
CA SER A 137 -9.79 -8.42 16.25
C SER A 137 -10.67 -9.63 15.98
N ASN A 138 -11.98 -9.45 15.75
CA ASN A 138 -12.88 -10.56 15.41
C ASN A 138 -12.77 -11.02 13.95
N SER A 139 -12.13 -10.23 13.09
CA SER A 139 -11.97 -10.53 11.66
C SER A 139 -10.78 -11.44 11.37
N MET A 140 -9.86 -11.59 12.33
CA MET A 140 -8.66 -12.41 12.18
C MET A 140 -8.87 -13.85 12.65
N TYR A 141 -8.43 -14.80 11.83
CA TYR A 141 -8.31 -16.21 12.22
C TYR A 141 -7.02 -16.44 13.02
N LYS A 142 -7.11 -17.10 14.19
CA LYS A 142 -5.96 -17.38 15.06
C LYS A 142 -5.57 -18.84 14.98
N VAL A 143 -4.30 -19.10 14.67
CA VAL A 143 -3.73 -20.44 14.62
C VAL A 143 -2.73 -20.58 15.76
N PHE A 144 -2.92 -21.59 16.61
CA PHE A 144 -2.01 -21.89 17.72
C PHE A 144 -1.18 -23.12 17.36
N HIS A 145 0.13 -22.94 17.21
CA HIS A 145 1.06 -24.04 16.95
C HIS A 145 1.67 -24.55 18.26
N ASN A 146 2.05 -25.84 18.30
CA ASN A 146 2.83 -26.45 19.38
C ASN A 146 2.21 -26.40 20.80
N TYR A 147 0.89 -26.27 20.92
CA TYR A 147 0.17 -26.25 22.21
C TYR A 147 0.51 -27.42 23.15
N ASN A 148 0.91 -28.58 22.60
CA ASN A 148 1.28 -29.79 23.36
C ASN A 148 2.76 -30.22 23.22
N SER A 149 3.63 -29.40 22.60
CA SER A 149 5.04 -29.76 22.39
C SER A 149 5.92 -29.31 23.55
N ARG A 150 6.66 -30.25 24.15
CA ARG A 150 7.68 -29.96 25.20
C ARG A 150 9.02 -29.46 24.64
N ASN A 151 9.15 -29.34 23.32
CA ASN A 151 10.39 -28.88 22.69
C ASN A 151 10.38 -27.36 22.48
N SER A 152 11.25 -26.68 23.24
CA SER A 152 11.46 -25.24 23.26
C SER A 152 12.25 -24.75 22.04
N SER A 153 11.67 -24.81 20.84
CA SER A 153 12.11 -23.91 19.76
C SER A 153 11.54 -22.52 20.04
N ARG A 154 12.38 -21.47 20.03
CA ARG A 154 11.94 -20.06 20.17
C ARG A 154 10.76 -19.79 19.23
N GLY A 155 9.56 -19.67 19.79
CA GLY A 155 8.36 -19.34 19.03
C GLY A 155 8.41 -17.88 18.59
N SER A 156 8.07 -17.61 17.33
CA SER A 156 7.80 -16.27 16.82
C SER A 156 6.30 -16.10 16.63
N VAL A 157 5.79 -14.92 16.93
CA VAL A 157 4.41 -14.53 16.62
C VAL A 157 4.46 -13.64 15.39
N PHE A 158 3.66 -13.98 14.40
CA PHE A 158 3.63 -13.30 13.12
C PHE A 158 2.21 -13.25 12.56
N LEU A 159 1.98 -12.29 11.68
CA LEU A 159 0.73 -12.10 10.96
C LEU A 159 0.97 -12.42 9.49
N GLU A 160 0.11 -13.25 8.91
CA GLU A 160 0.11 -13.52 7.46
C GLU A 160 -1.06 -12.79 6.80
N SER A 161 -0.80 -12.16 5.65
CA SER A 161 -1.85 -11.67 4.75
C SER A 161 -1.47 -11.96 3.30
N THR A 162 -2.45 -11.98 2.41
CA THR A 162 -2.26 -12.24 0.98
C THR A 162 -2.31 -10.96 0.17
N SER A 163 -1.38 -10.81 -0.77
CA SER A 163 -1.41 -9.76 -1.81
C SER A 163 -2.39 -10.07 -2.94
#